data_AF-A0A7S0F020-F1
#
_entry.id   AF-A0A7S0F020-F1
#
_cell.length_a   1.000
_cell.length_b   1.000
_cell.length_c   1.000
_cell.angle_alpha   90.00
_cell.angle_beta   90.00
_cell.angle_gamma   90.00
#
_symmetry.space_group_name_H-M   'P 1'
#
loop_
_entity.id
_entity.type
_entity.pdbx_description
1 polymer ?
#
loop_
_entity_poly.entity_id
_entity_poly.type
_entity_poly.pdbx_seq_one_letter_code
_entity_poly.pdbx_strand_id
1 'polypeptide(L)'
;RELEVGAERRFFEYAKGWWQQYLATSPSFKQRPVKLFAMSEFGVQRPVTCFVHPLRAGRLLDSPIHAAHFVSLLNFDRGDDDEVWQTSHSVLSRRCGDVEEHALLLCSLLLGFGLEAYVCTGRDESGPHTWVLTRGV
;
A
#
# COMPACT_ATOMS: atom_id res chain seq x y z
N ARG A 1 -12.04 -19.04 -3.29
CA ARG A 1 -10.96 -19.49 -2.38
C ARG A 1 -9.87 -20.28 -3.12
N GLU A 2 -10.16 -21.38 -3.82
CA GLU A 2 -9.13 -22.12 -4.60
C GLU A 2 -8.51 -21.32 -5.74
N LEU A 3 -9.32 -20.55 -6.48
CA LEU A 3 -8.83 -19.67 -7.56
C LEU A 3 -7.87 -18.58 -7.05
N GLU A 4 -8.12 -18.08 -5.84
CA GLU A 4 -7.34 -17.03 -5.19
C GLU A 4 -5.99 -17.58 -4.75
N VAL A 5 -5.98 -18.72 -4.05
CA VAL A 5 -4.74 -19.44 -3.66
C VAL A 5 -3.90 -19.81 -4.90
N GLY A 6 -4.54 -20.24 -5.99
CA GLY A 6 -3.86 -20.53 -7.24
C GLY A 6 -3.25 -19.29 -7.90
N ALA A 7 -3.90 -18.13 -7.81
CA ALA A 7 -3.38 -16.87 -8.32
C ALA A 7 -2.20 -16.36 -7.49
N GLU A 8 -2.28 -16.47 -6.17
CA GLU A 8 -1.20 -16.09 -5.24
C GLU A 8 0.07 -16.90 -5.47
N ARG A 9 -0.07 -18.23 -5.63
CA ARG A 9 1.07 -19.09 -5.93
C ARG A 9 1.78 -18.70 -7.23
N ARG A 10 1.00 -18.44 -8.29
CA ARG A 10 1.54 -17.97 -9.57
C ARG A 10 2.24 -16.62 -9.45
N PHE A 11 1.65 -15.68 -8.70
CA PHE A 11 2.28 -14.39 -8.45
C PHE A 11 3.59 -14.55 -7.67
N PHE A 12 3.65 -15.45 -6.69
CA PHE A 12 4.86 -15.72 -5.92
C PHE A 12 6.01 -16.25 -6.78
N GLU A 13 5.72 -17.20 -7.68
CA GLU A 13 6.69 -17.71 -8.65
C GLU A 13 7.17 -16.60 -9.61
N TYR A 14 6.24 -15.80 -10.12
CA TYR A 14 6.55 -14.65 -10.97
C TYR A 14 7.44 -13.61 -10.25
N ALA A 15 7.07 -13.23 -9.02
CA ALA A 15 7.77 -12.22 -8.23
C ALA A 15 9.21 -12.63 -7.92
N LYS A 16 9.46 -13.93 -7.67
CA LYS A 16 10.83 -14.45 -7.52
C LYS A 16 11.66 -14.25 -8.77
N GLY A 17 11.13 -14.61 -9.94
CA GLY A 17 11.83 -14.44 -11.22
C GLY A 17 12.07 -12.96 -11.53
N TRP A 18 11.05 -12.13 -11.33
CA TRP A 18 11.15 -10.68 -11.48
C TRP A 18 12.22 -10.08 -10.57
N TRP A 19 12.26 -10.47 -9.30
CA TRP A 19 13.24 -9.95 -8.34
C TRP A 19 14.68 -10.25 -8.76
N GLN A 20 14.93 -11.47 -9.26
CA GLN A 20 16.25 -11.84 -9.79
C GLN A 20 16.66 -10.96 -10.99
N GLN A 21 15.73 -10.71 -11.91
CA GLN A 21 15.97 -9.85 -13.07
C GLN A 21 16.21 -8.39 -12.66
N TYR A 22 15.42 -7.89 -11.71
CA TYR A 22 15.56 -6.56 -11.14
C TYR A 22 16.96 -6.38 -10.52
N LEU A 23 17.39 -7.32 -9.67
CA LEU A 23 18.72 -7.27 -9.06
C LEU A 23 19.87 -7.42 -10.06
N ALA A 24 19.66 -8.13 -11.17
CA ALA A 24 20.66 -8.27 -12.23
C ALA A 24 20.85 -6.97 -13.04
N THR A 25 19.89 -6.04 -13.00
CA THR A 25 19.95 -4.79 -13.77
C THR A 25 21.03 -3.84 -13.27
N SER A 26 21.21 -3.73 -11.95
CA SER A 26 22.26 -2.91 -11.36
C SER A 26 22.57 -3.33 -9.92
N PRO A 27 23.85 -3.35 -9.52
CA PRO A 27 24.24 -3.64 -8.13
C PRO A 27 23.59 -2.71 -7.09
N SER A 28 23.31 -1.45 -7.46
CA SER A 28 22.69 -0.47 -6.53
C SER A 28 21.23 -0.78 -6.21
N PHE A 29 20.55 -1.61 -7.00
CA PHE A 29 19.13 -1.90 -6.82
C PHE A 29 18.84 -2.71 -5.54
N LYS A 30 19.84 -3.42 -5.01
CA LYS A 30 19.75 -4.10 -3.71
C LYS A 30 19.48 -3.15 -2.53
N GLN A 31 19.87 -1.87 -2.66
CA GLN A 31 19.72 -0.87 -1.60
C GLN A 31 18.38 -0.12 -1.68
N ARG A 32 17.64 -0.29 -2.80
CA ARG A 32 16.36 0.37 -3.02
C ARG A 32 15.27 -0.33 -2.21
N PRO A 33 14.43 0.41 -1.48
CA PRO A 33 13.30 -0.18 -0.78
C PRO A 33 12.28 -0.66 -1.80
N VAL A 34 12.10 -1.98 -1.90
CA VAL A 34 11.12 -2.62 -2.78
C VAL A 34 10.36 -3.65 -1.94
N LYS A 35 9.05 -3.42 -1.76
CA LYS A 35 8.17 -4.36 -1.06
C LYS A 35 7.36 -5.14 -2.10
N LEU A 36 7.45 -6.47 -2.05
CA LEU A 36 6.68 -7.38 -2.93
C LEU A 36 5.56 -8.10 -2.17
N PHE A 37 5.83 -8.42 -0.91
CA PHE A 37 4.92 -9.12 -0.02
C PHE A 37 4.93 -8.44 1.34
N ALA A 38 3.80 -8.50 2.04
CA ALA A 38 3.66 -8.07 3.42
C ALA A 38 2.86 -9.12 4.21
N MET A 39 3.06 -9.17 5.53
CA MET A 39 2.19 -9.96 6.39
C MET A 39 0.86 -9.21 6.55
N SER A 40 -0.27 -9.89 6.35
CA SER A 40 -1.59 -9.30 6.64
C SER A 40 -1.94 -9.43 8.12
N GLU A 41 -2.94 -8.67 8.58
CA GLU A 41 -3.47 -8.78 9.95
C GLU A 41 -4.05 -10.16 10.29
N PHE A 42 -4.23 -11.04 9.29
CA PHE A 42 -4.67 -12.43 9.45
C PHE A 42 -3.51 -13.43 9.59
N GLY A 43 -2.26 -12.95 9.65
CA GLY A 43 -1.08 -13.81 9.74
C GLY A 43 -0.75 -14.55 8.43
N VAL A 44 -1.21 -14.03 7.29
CA VAL A 44 -0.94 -14.61 5.96
C VAL A 44 -0.11 -13.63 5.14
N GLN A 45 0.98 -14.12 4.54
CA GLN A 45 1.79 -13.34 3.61
C GLN A 45 1.03 -13.13 2.30
N ARG A 46 0.82 -11.88 1.91
CA ARG A 46 0.07 -11.50 0.70
C ARG A 46 0.92 -10.57 -0.19
N PRO A 47 0.71 -10.58 -1.52
CA PRO A 47 1.25 -9.55 -2.38
C PRO A 47 0.85 -8.15 -1.90
N VAL A 48 1.78 -7.18 -1.91
CA VAL A 48 1.47 -5.79 -1.50
C VAL A 48 0.37 -5.14 -2.36
N THR A 49 0.20 -5.62 -3.59
CA THR A 49 -0.82 -5.14 -4.53
C THR A 49 -2.25 -5.46 -4.07
N CYS A 50 -2.44 -6.41 -3.15
CA CYS A 50 -3.76 -6.75 -2.62
C CYS A 50 -4.32 -5.70 -1.64
N PHE A 51 -3.46 -4.84 -1.10
CA PHE A 51 -3.85 -3.83 -0.09
C PHE A 51 -4.30 -2.50 -0.71
N VAL A 52 -4.21 -2.37 -2.04
CA VAL A 52 -4.66 -1.19 -2.78
C VAL A 52 -5.80 -1.60 -3.71
N HIS A 53 -6.95 -0.97 -3.53
CA HIS A 53 -8.09 -1.17 -4.42
C HIS A 53 -8.96 0.10 -4.44
N PRO A 54 -9.64 0.42 -5.55
CA PRO A 54 -10.53 1.58 -5.60
C PRO A 54 -11.59 1.53 -4.48
N LEU A 55 -11.56 2.50 -3.57
CA LEU A 55 -12.50 2.66 -2.46
C LEU A 55 -13.43 3.83 -2.75
N ARG A 56 -14.69 3.53 -3.07
CA ARG A 56 -15.69 4.56 -3.37
C ARG A 56 -16.29 5.10 -2.07
N ALA A 57 -15.98 6.35 -1.74
CA ALA A 57 -16.52 7.03 -0.57
C ALA A 57 -18.03 7.38 -0.67
N GLY A 58 -18.65 7.18 -1.85
CA GLY A 58 -20.06 7.47 -2.06
C GLY A 58 -20.36 8.96 -1.82
N ARG A 59 -21.30 9.25 -0.91
CA ARG A 59 -21.68 10.62 -0.51
C ARG A 59 -20.96 11.13 0.73
N LEU A 60 -19.98 10.38 1.25
CA LEU A 60 -19.26 10.75 2.48
C LEU A 60 -18.13 11.75 2.22
N LEU A 61 -17.49 11.67 1.03
CA LEU A 61 -16.39 12.53 0.63
C LEU A 61 -16.65 13.06 -0.78
N ASP A 62 -16.77 14.38 -0.91
CA ASP A 62 -17.17 15.01 -2.19
C ASP A 62 -16.01 15.18 -3.18
N SER A 63 -14.76 15.13 -2.72
CA SER A 63 -13.60 15.40 -3.57
C SER A 63 -12.33 14.69 -3.11
N PRO A 64 -11.33 14.51 -3.99
CA PRO A 64 -10.01 14.01 -3.64
C PRO A 64 -9.34 14.77 -2.48
N ILE A 65 -9.53 16.10 -2.40
CA ILE A 65 -8.97 16.91 -1.33
C ILE A 65 -9.68 16.66 0.01
N HIS A 66 -10.99 16.40 0.00
CA HIS A 66 -11.71 15.96 1.19
C HIS A 66 -11.21 14.60 1.67
N ALA A 67 -10.86 13.68 0.77
CA ALA A 67 -10.25 12.41 1.13
C ALA A 67 -8.86 12.56 1.76
N ALA A 68 -8.00 13.39 1.18
CA ALA A 68 -6.69 13.71 1.78
C ALA A 68 -6.85 14.29 3.19
N HIS A 69 -7.75 15.26 3.36
CA HIS A 69 -8.05 15.84 4.66
C HIS A 69 -8.60 14.80 5.64
N PHE A 70 -9.55 13.97 5.21
CA PHE A 70 -10.12 12.90 6.02
C PHE A 70 -9.05 11.92 6.53
N VAL A 71 -8.15 11.46 5.66
CA VAL A 71 -7.05 10.56 6.07
C VAL A 71 -6.11 11.26 7.05
N SER A 72 -5.79 12.55 6.83
CA SER A 72 -4.92 13.32 7.74
C SER A 72 -5.50 13.54 9.15
N LEU A 73 -6.82 13.34 9.33
CA LEU A 73 -7.48 13.41 10.63
C LEU A 73 -7.45 12.09 11.40
N LEU A 74 -7.05 10.98 10.78
CA LEU A 74 -6.87 9.71 11.49
C LEU A 74 -5.66 9.80 12.41
N ASN A 75 -5.73 9.13 13.56
CA ASN A 75 -4.58 9.10 14.47
C ASN A 75 -3.38 8.46 13.77
N PHE A 76 -2.20 9.00 14.07
CA PHE A 76 -0.94 8.47 13.60
C PHE A 76 -0.30 7.63 14.69
N ASP A 77 -0.09 6.36 14.40
CA ASP A 77 0.67 5.42 15.24
C ASP A 77 1.91 5.01 14.48
N ARG A 78 3.08 4.97 15.13
CA ARG A 78 4.35 4.67 14.43
C ARG A 78 4.47 3.21 14.00
N GLY A 79 3.46 2.39 14.30
CA GLY A 79 3.48 0.95 14.10
C GLY A 79 4.32 0.26 15.17
N ASP A 80 4.04 -1.01 15.42
CA ASP A 80 4.98 -1.90 16.12
C ASP A 80 6.08 -2.33 15.14
N ASP A 81 7.23 -2.81 15.67
CA ASP A 81 8.34 -3.32 14.85
C ASP A 81 7.92 -4.49 13.92
N ASP A 82 6.79 -5.13 14.20
CA ASP A 82 6.20 -6.17 13.35
C ASP A 82 5.52 -5.54 12.14
N GLU A 83 6.15 -5.67 10.97
CA GLU A 83 5.68 -5.16 9.67
C GLU A 83 4.42 -5.89 9.17
N VAL A 84 3.29 -5.62 9.82
CA VAL A 84 1.96 -6.14 9.49
C VAL A 84 1.15 -5.06 8.79
N TRP A 85 0.75 -5.32 7.55
CA TRP A 85 -0.10 -4.42 6.77
C TRP A 85 -1.55 -4.68 7.08
N GLN A 86 -2.29 -3.62 7.40
CA GLN A 86 -3.72 -3.68 7.68
C GLN A 86 -4.57 -3.29 6.48
N THR A 87 -5.76 -3.89 6.39
CA THR A 87 -6.77 -3.48 5.42
C THR A 87 -7.33 -2.10 5.76
N SER A 88 -7.85 -1.39 4.74
CA SER A 88 -8.53 -0.10 4.95
C SER A 88 -9.68 -0.19 5.96
N HIS A 89 -10.37 -1.34 6.06
CA HIS A 89 -11.42 -1.56 7.05
C HIS A 89 -10.87 -1.51 8.48
N SER A 90 -9.74 -2.17 8.74
CA SER A 90 -9.08 -2.19 10.04
C SER A 90 -8.64 -0.79 10.47
N VAL A 91 -7.99 -0.04 9.58
CA VAL A 91 -7.56 1.35 9.82
C VAL A 91 -8.74 2.27 10.14
N LEU A 92 -9.82 2.19 9.36
CA LEU A 92 -11.04 2.97 9.58
C LEU A 92 -11.73 2.62 10.91
N SER A 93 -11.74 1.33 11.27
CA SER A 93 -12.35 0.86 12.52
C SER A 93 -11.56 1.33 13.74
N ARG A 94 -10.22 1.29 13.67
CA ARG A 94 -9.31 1.78 14.72
C ARG A 94 -9.24 3.30 14.77
N ARG A 95 -9.57 3.99 13.66
CA ARG A 95 -9.35 5.43 13.45
C ARG A 95 -7.89 5.83 13.65
N CYS A 96 -6.99 4.92 13.32
CA CYS A 96 -5.57 5.00 13.60
C CYS A 96 -4.82 4.19 12.57
N GLY A 97 -3.64 4.66 12.17
CA GLY A 97 -2.71 3.87 11.38
C GLY A 97 -1.34 4.51 11.23
N ASP A 98 -0.43 3.77 10.63
CA ASP A 98 0.93 4.21 10.31
C ASP A 98 1.03 4.89 8.93
N VAL A 99 2.27 5.18 8.50
CA VAL A 99 2.54 5.86 7.23
C VAL A 99 2.06 5.01 6.05
N GLU A 100 2.37 3.72 6.05
CA GLU A 100 1.94 2.75 5.03
C GLU A 100 0.42 2.68 4.94
N GLU A 101 -0.27 2.50 6.07
CA GLU A 101 -1.71 2.36 6.17
C GLU A 101 -2.45 3.62 5.70
N HIS A 102 -1.96 4.80 6.08
CA HIS A 102 -2.50 6.08 5.60
C HIS A 102 -2.31 6.24 4.09
N ALA A 103 -1.14 5.88 3.56
CA ALA A 103 -0.87 5.93 2.12
C ALA A 103 -1.74 4.93 1.34
N LEU A 104 -1.93 3.70 1.84
CA LEU A 104 -2.80 2.69 1.24
C LEU A 104 -4.26 3.15 1.19
N LEU A 105 -4.77 3.69 2.30
CA LEU A 105 -6.14 4.20 2.39
C LEU A 105 -6.35 5.40 1.45
N LEU A 106 -5.44 6.37 1.48
CA LEU A 106 -5.53 7.55 0.61
C LEU A 106 -5.47 7.15 -0.87
N CYS A 107 -4.51 6.31 -1.26
CA CYS A 107 -4.40 5.82 -2.64
C CYS A 107 -5.70 5.14 -3.10
N SER A 108 -6.24 4.26 -2.25
CA SER A 108 -7.51 3.56 -2.51
C SER A 108 -8.68 4.54 -2.72
N LEU A 109 -8.78 5.59 -1.90
CA LEU A 109 -9.80 6.64 -2.06
C LEU A 109 -9.61 7.43 -3.36
N LEU A 110 -8.39 7.84 -3.70
CA LEU A 110 -8.09 8.58 -4.94
C LEU A 110 -8.41 7.75 -6.18
N LEU A 111 -8.07 6.46 -6.18
CA LEU A 111 -8.50 5.51 -7.21
C LEU A 111 -10.03 5.42 -7.29
N GLY A 112 -10.72 5.51 -6.15
CA GLY A 112 -12.18 5.58 -6.07
C GLY A 112 -12.78 6.83 -6.73
N PHE A 113 -12.06 7.95 -6.73
CA PHE A 113 -12.40 9.17 -7.48
C PHE A 113 -12.01 9.12 -8.95
N GLY A 114 -11.38 8.04 -9.42
CA GLY A 114 -10.93 7.88 -10.79
C GLY A 114 -9.59 8.54 -11.10
N LEU A 115 -8.83 8.94 -10.07
CA LEU A 115 -7.48 9.44 -10.25
C LEU A 115 -6.50 8.30 -10.51
N GLU A 116 -5.47 8.58 -11.29
CA GLU A 116 -4.34 7.68 -11.48
C GLU A 116 -3.37 7.81 -10.30
N ALA A 117 -3.64 7.04 -9.24
CA ALA A 117 -2.90 7.09 -7.97
C ALA A 117 -2.05 5.83 -7.74
N TYR A 118 -0.90 6.03 -7.10
CA TYR A 118 0.09 4.99 -6.79
C TYR A 118 0.59 5.14 -5.36
N VAL A 119 0.86 4.02 -4.70
CA VAL A 119 1.66 4.00 -3.47
C VAL A 119 3.13 3.84 -3.84
N CYS A 120 3.95 4.73 -3.33
CA CYS A 120 5.39 4.77 -3.55
C CYS A 120 6.12 4.47 -2.24
N THR A 121 7.08 3.56 -2.29
CA THR A 121 8.00 3.27 -1.17
C THR A 121 9.40 3.77 -1.53
N GLY A 122 10.01 4.53 -0.63
CA GLY A 122 11.29 5.17 -0.88
C GLY A 122 12.02 5.54 0.39
N ARG A 123 12.84 6.58 0.30
CA ARG A 123 13.53 7.18 1.43
C ARG A 123 13.34 8.69 1.38
N ASP A 124 13.15 9.30 2.54
CA ASP A 124 13.23 10.74 2.75
C ASP A 124 14.46 11.07 3.62
N GLU A 125 14.55 12.30 4.14
CA GLU A 125 15.64 12.74 5.02
C GLU A 125 15.66 12.01 6.37
N SER A 126 14.52 11.44 6.79
CA SER A 126 14.34 10.77 8.08
C SER A 126 14.49 9.25 8.00
N GLY A 127 14.40 8.65 6.81
CA GLY A 127 14.59 7.22 6.62
C GLY A 127 13.67 6.64 5.53
N PRO A 128 13.32 5.34 5.61
CA PRO A 128 12.29 4.76 4.76
C PRO A 128 10.96 5.51 4.89
N HIS A 129 10.31 5.79 3.77
CA HIS A 129 9.03 6.51 3.76
C HIS A 129 8.10 5.96 2.67
N THR A 130 6.79 6.05 2.92
CA THR A 130 5.74 5.64 1.99
C THR A 130 4.80 6.82 1.73
N TRP A 131 4.51 7.11 0.46
CA TRP A 131 3.66 8.23 0.07
C TRP A 131 2.77 7.88 -1.12
N VAL A 132 1.81 8.76 -1.41
CA VAL A 132 0.91 8.62 -2.57
C VAL A 132 1.33 9.58 -3.66
N LEU A 133 1.48 9.06 -4.88
CA LEU A 133 1.70 9.85 -6.09
C LEU A 133 0.44 9.81 -6.94
N THR A 134 0.03 10.96 -7.46
CA THR A 134 -0.99 11.05 -8.52
C THR A 134 -0.34 11.51 -9.82
N ARG A 135 -0.74 10.92 -10.95
CA ARG A 135 -0.26 11.28 -12.28
C ARG A 135 -1.35 12.00 -13.06
N GLY A 136 -1.03 13.14 -13.67
CA GLY A 136 -1.95 13.85 -14.57
C GLY A 136 -3.05 14.67 -13.89
N VAL A 137 -2.81 15.12 -12.65
CA VAL A 137 -3.63 16.14 -11.98
C VAL A 137 -3.27 17.53 -12.50
#